data_AF-A0A6G0NJL2-F1
#
_entry.id   AF-A0A6G0NJL2-F1
#
_cell.length_a   1.000
_cell.length_b   1.000
_cell.length_c   1.000
_cell.angle_alpha   90.00
_cell.angle_beta   90.00
_cell.angle_gamma   90.00
#
_symmetry.space_group_name_H-M   'P 1'
#
loop_
_entity.id
_entity.type
_entity.pdbx_description
1 polymer ?
#
loop_
_entity_poly.entity_id
_entity_poly.type
_entity_poly.pdbx_seq_one_letter_code
_entity_poly.pdbx_strand_id
1 'polypeptide(L)'
;MHYYEGSMGLKSVCEIFAVPPTTLQRTVAQAELALQVALRVFYPARIGWPSLEHQHRMTAWVEIREPLLKNVFGFVDGKNYRVMQPSCSDLQNAYYNGWLHSVFVTGTICFGADGCIL
;
A
#
# COMPACT_ATOMS: atom_id res chain seq x y z
N MET A 1 11.81 11.62 -1.65
CA MET A 1 10.74 10.81 -1.03
C MET A 1 9.41 11.56 -0.90
N HIS A 2 9.41 12.88 -0.68
CA HIS A 2 8.19 13.70 -0.54
C HIS A 2 7.19 13.68 -1.71
N TYR A 3 7.60 13.32 -2.93
CA TYR A 3 6.69 13.12 -4.06
C TYR A 3 5.81 11.87 -3.91
N TYR A 4 6.34 10.79 -3.31
CA TYR A 4 5.61 9.53 -3.11
C TYR A 4 4.92 9.44 -1.75
N GLU A 5 5.49 10.07 -0.73
CA GLU A 5 5.00 9.97 0.65
C GLU A 5 4.33 11.24 1.18
N GLY A 6 4.54 12.38 0.52
CA GLY A 6 4.05 13.70 0.94
C GLY A 6 3.01 14.30 0.00
N SER A 7 2.65 15.55 0.25
CA SER A 7 1.69 16.32 -0.57
C SER A 7 2.33 17.04 -1.77
N MET A 8 3.62 16.79 -2.04
CA MET A 8 4.34 17.48 -3.12
C MET A 8 3.89 16.98 -4.48
N GLY A 9 3.18 17.83 -5.21
CA GLY A 9 2.81 17.57 -6.60
C GLY A 9 3.99 17.76 -7.56
N LEU A 10 3.82 17.23 -8.79
CA LEU A 10 4.79 17.35 -9.88
C LEU A 10 5.24 18.79 -10.13
N LYS A 11 4.31 19.76 -10.03
CA LYS A 11 4.59 21.19 -10.20
C LYS A 11 5.61 21.72 -9.19
N SER A 12 5.45 21.38 -7.91
CA SER A 12 6.37 21.81 -6.86
C SER A 12 7.77 21.24 -7.07
N VAL A 13 7.86 20.00 -7.56
CA VAL A 13 9.15 19.39 -7.90
C VAL A 13 9.78 20.08 -9.12
N CYS A 14 9.00 20.44 -10.13
CA CYS A 14 9.50 21.21 -11.28
C CYS A 14 10.07 22.57 -10.86
N GLU A 15 9.38 23.27 -9.96
CA GLU A 15 9.80 24.57 -9.43
C GLU A 15 11.11 24.48 -8.63
N ILE A 16 11.23 23.49 -7.74
CA ILE A 16 12.43 23.30 -6.91
C ILE A 16 13.67 22.97 -7.75
N PHE A 17 13.52 22.12 -8.76
CA PHE A 17 14.64 21.65 -9.57
C PHE A 17 14.80 22.42 -10.89
N ALA A 18 13.97 23.44 -11.14
CA ALA A 18 13.95 24.23 -12.37
C ALA A 18 13.92 23.37 -13.66
N VAL A 19 13.13 22.29 -13.65
CA VAL A 19 13.02 21.35 -14.78
C VAL A 19 11.65 21.44 -15.45
N PRO A 20 11.56 21.33 -16.79
CA PRO A 20 10.28 21.22 -17.47
C PRO A 20 9.49 19.99 -17.01
N PRO A 21 8.14 20.05 -16.94
CA PRO A 21 7.31 18.92 -16.51
C PRO A 21 7.55 17.63 -17.30
N THR A 22 7.74 17.74 -18.61
CA THR A 22 7.99 16.58 -19.50
C THR A 22 9.33 15.91 -19.20
N THR A 23 10.37 16.69 -18.90
CA THR A 23 11.67 16.16 -18.47
C THR A 23 11.55 15.46 -17.13
N LEU A 24 10.89 16.09 -16.14
CA LEU A 24 10.71 15.50 -14.82
C LEU A 24 9.93 14.20 -14.89
N GLN A 25 8.81 14.16 -15.61
CA GLN A 25 8.00 12.95 -15.78
C GLN A 25 8.80 11.80 -16.37
N ARG A 26 9.62 12.05 -17.40
CA ARG A 26 10.47 11.02 -18.00
C ARG A 26 11.51 10.51 -17.00
N THR A 27 12.14 11.39 -16.25
CA THR A 27 13.12 11.01 -15.22
C THR A 27 12.47 10.19 -14.11
N VAL A 28 11.29 10.60 -13.63
CA VAL A 28 10.53 9.87 -12.61
C VAL A 28 10.14 8.48 -13.12
N ALA A 29 9.62 8.37 -14.34
CA ALA A 29 9.26 7.08 -14.93
C ALA A 29 10.48 6.14 -15.05
N GLN A 30 11.64 6.66 -15.46
CA GLN A 30 12.88 5.87 -15.51
C GLN A 30 13.35 5.45 -14.11
N ALA A 31 13.23 6.33 -13.12
CA ALA A 31 13.56 6.01 -11.73
C ALA A 31 12.63 4.95 -11.15
N GLU A 32 11.33 4.99 -11.45
CA GLU A 32 10.34 3.98 -11.04
C GLU A 32 10.67 2.60 -11.63
N LEU A 33 11.04 2.55 -12.91
CA LEU A 33 11.49 1.30 -13.55
C LEU A 33 12.76 0.75 -12.89
N ALA A 34 13.76 1.62 -12.65
CA ALA A 34 14.98 1.21 -11.98
C ALA A 34 14.71 0.71 -10.55
N LEU A 35 13.83 1.40 -9.82
CA LEU A 35 13.41 1.01 -8.48
C LEU A 35 12.69 -0.34 -8.49
N GLN A 36 11.77 -0.55 -9.42
CA GLN A 36 11.07 -1.83 -9.58
C GLN A 36 12.05 -2.98 -9.82
N VAL A 37 13.05 -2.77 -10.68
CA VAL A 37 14.09 -3.78 -10.96
C VAL A 37 14.92 -4.05 -9.71
N ALA A 38 15.34 -3.01 -8.98
CA ALA A 38 16.11 -3.15 -7.75
C ALA A 38 15.34 -3.89 -6.64
N LEU A 39 14.05 -3.60 -6.50
CA LEU A 39 13.20 -4.21 -5.47
C LEU A 39 12.74 -5.62 -5.82
N ARG A 40 12.84 -6.06 -7.08
CA ARG A 40 12.36 -7.39 -7.53
C ARG A 40 12.97 -8.56 -6.75
N VAL A 41 14.21 -8.39 -6.28
CA VAL A 41 14.95 -9.39 -5.49
C VAL A 41 14.98 -9.07 -4.00
N PHE A 42 14.41 -7.94 -3.58
CA PHE A 42 14.40 -7.52 -2.18
C PHE A 42 13.14 -8.06 -1.48
N TYR A 43 13.33 -9.10 -0.67
CA TYR A 43 12.24 -9.82 -0.01
C TYR A 43 11.25 -8.89 0.73
N PRO A 44 11.68 -7.91 1.55
CA PRO A 44 10.75 -7.04 2.29
C PRO A 44 9.88 -6.13 1.42
N ALA A 45 10.22 -5.93 0.14
CA ALA A 45 9.41 -5.15 -0.80
C ALA A 45 8.54 -6.04 -1.71
N ARG A 46 8.47 -7.35 -1.44
CA ARG A 46 7.57 -8.22 -2.19
C ARG A 46 6.11 -7.86 -1.90
N ILE A 47 5.34 -7.90 -2.98
CA ILE A 47 3.90 -7.75 -2.95
C ILE A 47 3.32 -9.04 -3.49
N GLY A 48 2.48 -9.70 -2.70
CA GLY A 48 1.69 -10.82 -3.19
C GLY A 48 1.33 -11.83 -2.12
N TRP A 49 0.37 -12.67 -2.49
CA TRP A 49 -0.17 -13.67 -1.57
C TRP A 49 0.90 -14.71 -1.18
N PRO A 50 1.05 -15.00 0.12
CA PRO A 50 2.08 -15.89 0.63
C PRO A 50 1.79 -17.34 0.24
N SER A 51 2.85 -18.10 -0.03
CA SER A 51 2.75 -19.56 -0.25
C SER A 51 2.27 -20.27 1.02
N LEU A 52 1.75 -21.49 0.89
CA LEU A 52 1.29 -22.28 2.03
C LEU A 52 2.37 -22.46 3.11
N GLU A 53 3.62 -22.74 2.70
CA GLU A 53 4.76 -22.83 3.62
C GLU A 53 4.98 -21.52 4.39
N HIS A 54 4.85 -20.38 3.70
CA HIS A 54 5.00 -19.07 4.32
C HIS A 54 3.84 -18.74 5.26
N GLN A 55 2.62 -19.13 4.90
CA GLN A 55 1.45 -19.01 5.77
C GLN A 55 1.65 -19.77 7.08
N HIS A 56 2.17 -20.99 7.04
CA HIS A 56 2.50 -21.76 8.25
C HIS A 56 3.56 -21.06 9.12
N ARG A 57 4.59 -20.45 8.51
CA ARG A 57 5.57 -19.64 9.26
C ARG A 57 4.93 -18.44 9.95
N MET A 58 4.07 -17.71 9.24
CA MET A 58 3.35 -16.58 9.82
C MET A 58 2.41 -16.99 10.94
N THR A 59 1.70 -18.11 10.78
CA THR A 59 0.87 -18.69 11.84
C THR A 59 1.69 -18.97 13.09
N ALA A 60 2.89 -19.54 12.96
CA ALA A 60 3.77 -19.76 14.11
C ALA A 60 4.15 -18.44 14.81
N TRP A 61 4.43 -17.38 14.05
CA TRP A 61 4.70 -16.05 14.63
C TRP A 61 3.49 -15.45 15.34
N VAL A 62 2.30 -15.59 14.76
CA VAL A 62 1.04 -15.15 15.38
C VAL A 62 0.78 -15.94 16.66
N GLU A 63 0.93 -17.26 16.65
CA GLU A 63 0.73 -18.11 17.83
C GLU A 63 1.71 -17.80 18.97
N ILE A 64 2.96 -17.44 18.66
CA ILE A 64 3.94 -17.01 19.66
C ILE A 64 3.47 -15.73 20.34
N ARG A 65 2.88 -14.80 19.58
CA ARG A 65 2.40 -13.52 20.10
C ARG A 65 1.04 -13.64 20.81
N GLU A 66 0.14 -14.44 20.26
CA GLU A 66 -1.24 -14.61 20.71
C GLU A 66 -1.59 -16.11 20.78
N PRO A 67 -1.29 -16.80 21.90
CA PRO A 67 -1.39 -18.26 22.01
C PRO A 67 -2.77 -18.86 21.79
N LEU A 68 -3.83 -18.05 21.92
CA LEU A 68 -5.23 -18.46 21.70
C LEU A 68 -5.57 -18.60 20.21
N LEU A 69 -4.82 -17.95 19.33
CA LEU A 69 -5.06 -17.94 17.89
C LEU A 69 -4.35 -19.11 17.20
N LYS A 70 -4.97 -20.29 17.20
CA LYS A 70 -4.40 -21.52 16.63
C LYS A 70 -4.61 -21.67 15.14
N ASN A 71 -3.55 -22.06 14.41
CA ASN A 71 -3.58 -22.34 12.98
C ASN A 71 -4.14 -21.19 12.11
N VAL A 72 -3.98 -19.95 12.57
CA VAL A 72 -4.40 -18.76 11.84
C VAL A 72 -3.23 -17.81 11.66
N PHE A 73 -3.19 -17.14 10.52
CA PHE A 73 -2.41 -15.92 10.34
C PHE A 73 -3.36 -14.82 9.89
N GLY A 74 -3.02 -13.58 10.19
CA GLY A 74 -3.81 -12.41 9.85
C GLY A 74 -3.01 -11.40 9.06
N PHE A 75 -3.70 -10.35 8.64
CA PHE A 75 -3.10 -9.17 8.04
C PHE A 75 -3.70 -7.91 8.67
N VAL A 76 -2.94 -6.83 8.62
CA VAL A 76 -3.38 -5.51 9.06
C VAL A 76 -3.73 -4.69 7.84
N ASP A 77 -4.93 -4.12 7.82
CA ASP A 77 -5.30 -3.13 6.81
C ASP A 77 -4.41 -1.89 6.97
N GLY A 78 -3.67 -1.57 5.92
CA GLY A 78 -2.58 -0.61 5.96
C GLY A 78 -2.96 0.78 5.49
N LYS A 79 -3.80 0.88 4.44
CA LYS A 79 -4.11 2.17 3.83
C LYS A 79 -5.50 2.22 3.21
N ASN A 80 -6.26 3.20 3.69
CA ASN A 80 -7.54 3.58 3.11
C ASN A 80 -7.32 4.58 1.97
N TYR A 81 -7.86 4.29 0.80
CA TYR A 81 -7.83 5.21 -0.34
C TYR A 81 -9.15 5.94 -0.45
N ARG A 82 -9.11 7.26 -0.32
CA ARG A 82 -10.29 8.10 -0.52
C ARG A 82 -10.72 8.00 -1.98
N VAL A 83 -11.99 7.73 -2.21
CA VAL A 83 -12.57 7.64 -3.55
C VAL A 83 -13.61 8.73 -3.78
N MET A 84 -14.01 8.91 -5.04
CA MET A 84 -15.17 9.74 -5.35
C MET A 84 -16.42 9.07 -4.78
N GLN A 85 -17.32 9.87 -4.20
CA GLN A 85 -18.59 9.39 -3.67
C GLN A 85 -19.40 8.72 -4.79
N PRO A 86 -19.74 7.43 -4.66
CA PRO A 86 -20.60 6.76 -5.62
C PRO A 86 -21.97 7.45 -5.69
N SER A 87 -22.56 7.53 -6.88
CA SER A 87 -23.92 8.07 -7.06
C SER A 87 -25.01 7.10 -6.57
N CYS A 88 -24.71 5.80 -6.52
CA CYS A 88 -25.58 4.78 -5.96
C CYS A 88 -25.47 4.78 -4.42
N SER A 89 -26.59 4.97 -3.73
CA SER A 89 -26.67 5.07 -2.26
C SER A 89 -26.13 3.84 -1.55
N ASP A 90 -26.38 2.65 -2.08
CA ASP A 90 -25.96 1.40 -1.45
C ASP A 90 -24.44 1.24 -1.51
N LEU A 91 -23.84 1.57 -2.66
CA LEU A 91 -22.38 1.58 -2.82
C LEU A 91 -21.74 2.67 -1.98
N GLN A 92 -22.35 3.86 -1.92
CA GLN A 92 -21.87 4.91 -1.04
C GLN A 92 -21.86 4.44 0.41
N ASN A 93 -22.94 3.83 0.89
CA ASN A 93 -23.03 3.33 2.27
C ASN A 93 -21.98 2.24 2.55
N ALA A 94 -21.74 1.35 1.60
CA ALA A 94 -20.73 0.29 1.72
C ALA A 94 -19.30 0.84 1.87
N TYR A 95 -18.96 1.93 1.17
CA TYR A 95 -17.63 2.55 1.24
C TYR A 95 -17.54 3.69 2.26
N TYR A 96 -18.63 4.08 2.91
CA TYR A 96 -18.64 5.22 3.81
C TYR A 96 -17.99 4.88 5.15
N ASN A 97 -16.90 5.58 5.45
CA ASN A 97 -16.24 5.50 6.74
C ASN A 97 -16.84 6.57 7.67
N GLY A 98 -17.63 6.13 8.65
CA GLY A 98 -18.30 7.02 9.60
C GLY A 98 -17.34 7.81 10.50
N TRP A 99 -16.14 7.30 10.74
CA TRP A 99 -15.11 7.98 11.54
C TRP A 99 -14.42 9.09 10.75
N LEU A 100 -14.12 8.85 9.47
CA LEU A 100 -13.43 9.79 8.59
C LEU A 100 -14.38 10.70 7.78
N HIS A 101 -15.70 10.52 7.95
CA HIS A 101 -16.74 11.27 7.26
C HIS A 101 -16.55 11.35 5.73
N SER A 102 -16.09 10.26 5.11
CA SER A 102 -15.89 10.18 3.66
C SER A 102 -15.96 8.75 3.15
N VAL A 103 -15.95 8.60 1.83
CA VAL A 103 -15.92 7.28 1.18
C VAL A 103 -14.49 6.82 0.91
N PHE A 104 -14.20 5.58 1.30
CA PHE A 104 -12.89 4.97 1.14
C PHE A 104 -13.01 3.55 0.60
N VAL A 105 -12.03 3.15 -0.19
CA VAL A 105 -11.73 1.72 -0.39
C VAL A 105 -10.70 1.35 0.67
N THR A 106 -11.05 0.37 1.50
CA THR A 106 -10.22 -0.18 2.57
C THR A 106 -9.66 -1.53 2.14
N GLY A 107 -8.62 -2.04 2.81
CA GLY A 107 -8.01 -3.33 2.45
C GLY A 107 -7.33 -3.35 1.09
N THR A 108 -6.98 -2.19 0.53
CA THR A 108 -6.24 -2.11 -0.75
C THR A 108 -4.77 -2.49 -0.57
N ILE A 109 -4.21 -2.21 0.60
CA ILE A 109 -2.86 -2.61 1.00
C ILE A 109 -2.99 -3.31 2.35
N CYS A 110 -2.65 -4.59 2.39
CA CYS A 110 -2.68 -5.40 3.59
C CYS A 110 -1.25 -5.80 3.96
N PHE A 111 -0.91 -5.72 5.25
CA PHE A 111 0.41 -6.11 5.74
C PHE A 111 0.34 -7.44 6.49
N GLY A 112 1.16 -8.40 6.08
CA GLY A 112 1.33 -9.67 6.77
C GLY A 112 2.09 -9.53 8.09
N ALA A 113 2.17 -10.63 8.85
CA ALA A 113 2.91 -10.66 10.12
C ALA A 113 4.43 -10.46 9.96
N ASP A 114 4.98 -10.66 8.75
CA ASP A 114 6.36 -10.31 8.38
C ASP A 114 6.54 -8.85 7.95
N GLY A 115 5.47 -8.06 7.91
CA GLY A 115 5.49 -6.68 7.45
C GLY A 115 5.55 -6.52 5.93
N CYS A 116 5.45 -7.61 5.16
CA CYS A 116 5.33 -7.54 3.69
C CYS A 116 3.89 -7.22 3.26
N ILE A 117 3.72 -6.68 2.05
CA ILE A 117 2.39 -6.40 1.48
C ILE A 117 1.84 -7.68 0.83
N LEU A 118 0.59 -8.02 1.13
CA LEU A 118 -0.10 -9.22 0.61
C LEU A 118 -0.95 -8.92 -0.63
#